data_AF-A0A059WN96-F1
#
_entry.id   AF-A0A059WN96-F1
#
_cell.length_a   1.000
_cell.length_b   1.000
_cell.length_c   1.000
_cell.angle_alpha   90.00
_cell.angle_beta   90.00
_cell.angle_gamma   90.00
#
_symmetry.space_group_name_H-M   'P 1'
#
loop_
_entity.id
_entity.type
_entity.pdbx_description
1 polymer ?
#
loop_
_entity_poly.entity_id
_entity_poly.type
_entity_poly.pdbx_seq_one_letter_code
_entity_poly.pdbx_strand_id
1 'polypeptide(L)'
;MNNGLIGKSVPVLDKGFVQLLDIMPHPDSGISGDLAIVNAARVSFMGDSKGDEKDKKLLFYLMRNWHTSPFEMVEFKFRAKAPLVTWWQWARHRVWSFNAQSGRYTEFEENDFYVPDVWRKQSASNKQASEGEVNSDTNQFLTEQLNQHYTQSYQLYEEALRTGVSKEMARLFLPGFSVYY
;
A
#
# COMPACT_ATOMS: atom_id res chain seq x y z
N MET A 1 16.00 17.07 -13.12
CA MET A 1 15.64 15.81 -12.43
C MET A 1 14.17 15.54 -12.70
N ASN A 2 13.79 14.28 -12.92
CA ASN A 2 12.47 13.94 -13.42
C ASN A 2 11.44 14.03 -12.28
N ASN A 3 10.91 15.23 -12.00
CA ASN A 3 9.81 15.51 -11.04
C ASN A 3 8.49 14.81 -11.40
N GLY A 4 8.49 13.97 -12.44
CA GLY A 4 7.27 13.46 -13.03
C GLY A 4 6.54 12.41 -12.20
N LEU A 5 7.04 11.92 -11.07
CA LEU A 5 6.34 10.88 -10.29
C LEU A 5 5.69 11.38 -9.00
N ILE A 6 6.17 12.50 -8.43
CA ILE A 6 5.53 13.10 -7.26
C ILE A 6 4.13 13.56 -7.65
N GLY A 7 3.15 13.19 -6.84
CA GLY A 7 1.73 13.43 -7.09
C GLY A 7 1.08 12.41 -8.04
N LYS A 8 1.84 11.57 -8.75
CA LYS A 8 1.25 10.52 -9.60
C LYS A 8 0.73 9.37 -8.78
N SER A 9 -0.46 8.91 -9.15
CA SER A 9 -1.12 7.76 -8.58
C SER A 9 -1.04 6.59 -9.55
N VAL A 10 -0.73 5.40 -9.03
CA VAL A 10 -0.77 4.13 -9.75
C VAL A 10 -1.97 3.34 -9.25
N PRO A 11 -2.97 3.02 -10.10
CA PRO A 11 -4.12 2.22 -9.70
C PRO A 11 -3.67 0.79 -9.37
N VAL A 12 -4.24 0.20 -8.32
CA VAL A 12 -4.01 -1.19 -7.92
C VAL A 12 -5.35 -1.81 -7.53
N LEU A 13 -5.51 -3.11 -7.81
CA LEU A 13 -6.79 -3.80 -7.63
C LEU A 13 -7.91 -3.09 -8.44
N ASP A 14 -9.16 -3.27 -8.03
CA ASP A 14 -10.32 -2.71 -8.70
C ASP A 14 -10.55 -1.21 -8.39
N LYS A 15 -10.23 -0.77 -7.16
CA LYS A 15 -10.52 0.60 -6.67
C LYS A 15 -9.39 1.23 -5.84
N GLY A 16 -8.29 0.52 -5.65
CA GLY A 16 -7.14 0.97 -4.85
C GLY A 16 -6.15 1.80 -5.65
N PHE A 17 -5.20 2.41 -4.94
CA PHE A 17 -4.07 3.08 -5.57
C PHE A 17 -2.87 3.23 -4.62
N VAL A 18 -1.70 3.48 -5.19
CA VAL A 18 -0.51 3.98 -4.47
C VAL A 18 -0.04 5.26 -5.15
N GLN A 19 0.07 6.33 -4.37
CA GLN A 19 0.48 7.65 -4.81
C GLN A 19 1.75 8.08 -4.09
N LEU A 20 2.77 8.47 -4.84
CA LEU A 20 3.96 9.08 -4.27
C LEU A 20 3.65 10.52 -3.89
N LEU A 21 3.64 10.83 -2.59
CA LEU A 21 3.43 12.19 -2.12
C LEU A 21 4.73 12.99 -2.09
N ASP A 22 5.84 12.33 -1.73
CA ASP A 22 7.10 13.01 -1.48
C ASP A 22 8.26 12.00 -1.37
N ILE A 23 9.49 12.48 -1.58
CA ILE A 23 10.73 11.75 -1.31
C ILE A 23 11.73 12.67 -0.60
N MET A 24 12.54 12.10 0.28
CA MET A 24 13.69 12.78 0.87
C MET A 24 14.97 12.13 0.36
N PRO A 25 15.96 12.90 -0.15
CA PRO A 25 15.89 14.33 -0.42
C PRO A 25 14.85 14.69 -1.49
N HIS A 26 14.20 15.84 -1.32
CA HIS A 26 13.23 16.34 -2.30
C HIS A 26 13.95 16.64 -3.62
N PRO A 27 13.37 16.37 -4.80
CA PRO A 27 14.01 16.67 -6.09
C PRO A 27 14.46 18.12 -6.25
N ASP A 28 13.70 19.06 -5.69
CA ASP A 28 14.02 20.49 -5.72
C ASP A 28 15.22 20.87 -4.84
N SER A 29 15.70 19.98 -3.97
CA SER A 29 16.94 20.19 -3.21
C SER A 29 18.20 20.16 -4.10
N GLY A 30 18.09 19.66 -5.33
CA GLY A 30 19.24 19.46 -6.23
C GLY A 30 20.15 18.30 -5.81
N ILE A 31 19.81 17.56 -4.76
CA ILE A 31 20.51 16.36 -4.30
C ILE A 31 19.64 15.16 -4.67
N SER A 32 20.17 14.23 -5.46
CA SER A 32 19.47 12.97 -5.74
C SER A 32 19.53 12.03 -4.53
N GLY A 33 18.57 11.12 -4.42
CA GLY A 33 18.62 10.06 -3.40
C GLY A 33 19.92 9.23 -3.49
N ASP A 34 20.33 8.88 -4.71
CA ASP A 34 21.61 8.20 -4.95
C ASP A 34 22.81 8.98 -4.40
N LEU A 35 22.83 10.31 -4.60
CA LEU A 35 23.89 11.16 -4.08
C LEU A 35 23.82 11.26 -2.55
N ALA A 36 22.64 11.33 -1.94
CA ALA A 36 22.50 11.31 -0.49
C ALA A 36 23.07 10.03 0.13
N ILE A 37 22.81 8.87 -0.48
CA ILE A 37 23.37 7.58 -0.05
C ILE A 37 24.89 7.59 -0.15
N VAL A 38 25.43 8.05 -1.28
CA VAL A 38 26.88 8.15 -1.52
C VAL A 38 27.54 9.09 -0.51
N ASN A 39 26.95 10.25 -0.27
CA ASN A 39 27.48 11.26 0.65
C ASN A 39 27.49 10.72 2.08
N ALA A 40 26.43 10.04 2.50
CA ALA A 40 26.34 9.40 3.81
C ALA A 40 27.40 8.29 3.99
N ALA A 41 27.61 7.45 2.96
CA ALA A 41 28.65 6.43 3.00
C ALA A 41 30.08 7.02 3.01
N ARG A 42 30.25 8.25 2.51
CA ARG A 42 31.51 8.99 2.45
C ARG A 42 31.65 10.05 3.54
N VAL A 43 30.83 10.02 4.59
CA VAL A 43 30.84 11.04 5.64
C VAL A 43 32.23 11.25 6.26
N SER A 44 33.05 10.20 6.35
CA SER A 44 34.45 10.27 6.81
C SER A 44 35.39 11.05 5.88
N PHE A 45 34.97 11.34 4.65
CA PHE A 45 35.71 12.08 3.63
C PHE A 45 35.00 13.36 3.19
N MET A 46 34.17 13.96 4.07
CA MET A 46 33.37 15.16 3.80
C MET A 46 32.28 15.01 2.72
N GLY A 47 31.93 13.78 2.34
CA GLY A 47 30.66 13.50 1.66
C GLY A 47 30.58 13.93 0.19
N ASP A 48 31.69 14.09 -0.53
CA ASP A 48 31.63 14.55 -1.93
C ASP A 48 31.46 13.41 -2.96
N SER A 49 30.77 13.74 -4.06
CA SER A 49 30.74 12.92 -5.28
C SER A 49 32.15 12.76 -5.85
N LYS A 50 32.45 11.59 -6.42
CA LYS A 50 33.70 11.30 -7.12
C LYS A 50 33.48 11.04 -8.62
N GLY A 51 32.30 11.43 -9.12
CA GLY A 51 31.82 11.20 -10.49
C GLY A 51 30.91 9.97 -10.61
N ASP A 52 29.97 10.04 -11.54
CA ASP A 52 28.83 9.12 -11.72
C ASP A 52 29.23 7.63 -11.69
N GLU A 53 30.29 7.24 -12.40
CA GLU A 53 30.75 5.85 -12.47
C GLU A 53 31.27 5.32 -11.13
N LYS A 54 31.99 6.16 -10.36
CA LYS A 54 32.51 5.77 -9.05
C LYS A 54 31.40 5.72 -8.01
N ASP A 55 30.45 6.64 -8.10
CA ASP A 55 29.29 6.73 -7.21
C ASP A 55 28.36 5.53 -7.42
N LYS A 56 28.07 5.19 -8.68
CA LYS A 56 27.33 3.97 -9.04
C LYS A 56 28.03 2.70 -8.53
N LYS A 57 29.33 2.56 -8.75
CA LYS A 57 30.11 1.41 -8.24
C LYS A 57 30.02 1.31 -6.71
N LEU A 58 30.05 2.44 -6.01
CA LEU A 58 29.89 2.48 -4.55
C LEU A 58 28.49 1.99 -4.16
N LEU A 59 27.41 2.50 -4.74
CA LEU A 59 26.03 2.06 -4.44
C LEU A 59 25.88 0.53 -4.57
N PHE A 60 26.36 -0.05 -5.67
CA PHE A 60 26.32 -1.50 -5.86
C PHE A 60 27.21 -2.26 -4.87
N TYR A 61 28.36 -1.70 -4.51
CA TYR A 61 29.22 -2.27 -3.48
C TYR A 61 28.53 -2.27 -2.11
N LEU A 62 27.90 -1.17 -1.70
CA LEU A 62 27.18 -1.08 -0.42
C LEU A 62 26.05 -2.11 -0.36
N MET A 63 25.22 -2.18 -1.40
CA MET A 63 24.12 -3.14 -1.49
C MET A 63 24.60 -4.59 -1.45
N ARG A 64 25.66 -4.93 -2.20
CA ARG A 64 26.22 -6.29 -2.23
C ARG A 64 26.76 -6.74 -0.87
N ASN A 65 27.27 -5.80 -0.08
CA ASN A 65 27.85 -6.08 1.23
C ASN A 65 26.88 -5.81 2.38
N TRP A 66 25.58 -5.62 2.10
CA TRP A 66 24.55 -5.36 3.12
C TRP A 66 24.87 -4.17 4.01
N HIS A 67 25.59 -3.17 3.49
CA HIS A 67 25.84 -1.92 4.19
C HIS A 67 24.65 -0.99 4.00
N THR A 68 23.60 -1.23 4.79
CA THR A 68 22.27 -0.63 4.57
C THR A 68 22.09 0.74 5.23
N SER A 69 22.89 1.11 6.23
CA SER A 69 22.70 2.38 6.96
C SER A 69 22.75 3.64 6.07
N PRO A 70 23.56 3.74 4.99
CA PRO A 70 23.48 4.90 4.10
C PRO A 70 22.17 4.98 3.31
N PHE A 71 21.47 3.85 3.11
CA PHE A 71 20.18 3.82 2.42
C PHE A 71 19.03 4.35 3.27
N GLU A 72 19.21 4.44 4.60
CA GLU A 72 18.23 5.06 5.51
C GLU A 72 18.15 6.58 5.34
N MET A 73 19.08 7.20 4.61
CA MET A 73 19.07 8.64 4.29
C MET A 73 18.09 9.00 3.16
N VAL A 74 17.39 7.99 2.61
CA VAL A 74 16.36 8.18 1.59
C VAL A 74 15.03 7.70 2.15
N GLU A 75 14.06 8.59 2.18
CA GLU A 75 12.71 8.30 2.66
C GLU A 75 11.68 8.53 1.57
N PHE A 76 10.59 7.75 1.62
CA PHE A 76 9.45 7.89 0.72
C PHE A 76 8.17 8.10 1.54
N LYS A 77 7.33 9.02 1.08
CA LYS A 77 6.00 9.26 1.65
C LYS A 77 4.95 8.87 0.63
N PHE A 78 4.11 7.91 0.99
CA PHE A 78 3.04 7.43 0.13
C PHE A 78 1.67 7.75 0.71
N ARG A 79 0.70 7.94 -0.17
CA ARG A 79 -0.72 7.74 0.12
C ARG A 79 -1.13 6.46 -0.57
N ALA A 80 -1.77 5.56 0.16
CA ALA A 80 -2.31 4.34 -0.41
C ALA A 80 -3.80 4.23 -0.07
N LYS A 81 -4.58 3.72 -1.02
CA LYS A 81 -5.93 3.24 -0.81
C LYS A 81 -5.92 1.73 -1.00
N ALA A 82 -6.22 0.98 0.04
CA ALA A 82 -6.10 -0.49 0.01
C ALA A 82 -7.18 -1.18 0.88
N PRO A 83 -7.54 -2.43 0.56
CA PRO A 83 -8.49 -3.19 1.37
C PRO A 83 -7.89 -3.52 2.74
N LEU A 84 -8.72 -3.62 3.77
CA LEU A 84 -8.27 -3.87 5.14
C LEU A 84 -7.44 -5.17 5.27
N VAL A 85 -7.77 -6.21 4.50
CA VAL A 85 -6.98 -7.46 4.47
C VAL A 85 -5.53 -7.24 4.01
N THR A 86 -5.31 -6.30 3.09
CA THR A 86 -3.96 -5.90 2.63
C THR A 86 -3.28 -5.04 3.70
N TRP A 87 -4.01 -4.11 4.30
CA TRP A 87 -3.49 -3.24 5.35
C TRP A 87 -2.94 -4.02 6.56
N TRP A 88 -3.59 -5.09 6.97
CA TRP A 88 -3.14 -5.92 8.10
C TRP A 88 -1.80 -6.62 7.86
N GLN A 89 -1.49 -6.93 6.61
CA GLN A 89 -0.16 -7.44 6.24
C GLN A 89 0.85 -6.29 6.26
N TRP A 90 0.45 -5.14 5.72
CA TRP A 90 1.31 -3.97 5.58
C TRP A 90 1.77 -3.42 6.94
N ALA A 91 0.86 -3.28 7.91
CA ALA A 91 1.14 -2.75 9.24
C ALA A 91 2.12 -3.61 10.07
N ARG A 92 2.49 -4.81 9.59
CA ARG A 92 3.52 -5.66 10.23
C ARG A 92 4.94 -5.14 10.01
N HIS A 93 5.15 -4.25 9.04
CA HIS A 93 6.43 -3.59 8.81
C HIS A 93 6.66 -2.49 9.85
N ARG A 94 7.14 -2.87 11.03
CA ARG A 94 7.29 -2.01 12.22
C ARG A 94 8.24 -0.83 12.08
N VAL A 95 9.08 -0.82 11.04
CA VAL A 95 10.04 0.27 10.78
C VAL A 95 9.41 1.45 10.01
N TRP A 96 8.12 1.36 9.69
CA TRP A 96 7.40 2.37 8.93
C TRP A 96 6.65 3.32 9.86
N SER A 97 6.50 4.56 9.44
CA SER A 97 5.56 5.51 10.06
C SER A 97 4.27 5.53 9.23
N PHE A 98 3.11 5.39 9.88
CA PHE A 98 1.84 5.41 9.17
C PHE A 98 0.73 6.11 9.95
N ASN A 99 -0.25 6.63 9.20
CA ASN A 99 -1.56 7.06 9.67
C ASN A 99 -2.61 6.41 8.78
N ALA A 100 -3.78 6.08 9.34
CA ALA A 100 -4.87 5.44 8.61
C ALA A 100 -6.18 6.21 8.86
N GLN A 101 -7.07 6.21 7.87
CA GLN A 101 -8.44 6.69 8.06
C GLN A 101 -9.11 5.91 9.18
N SER A 102 -9.89 6.59 10.02
CA SER A 102 -10.61 5.95 11.13
C SER A 102 -12.10 5.95 10.86
N GLY A 103 -12.66 4.75 10.66
CA GLY A 103 -14.10 4.53 10.55
C GLY A 103 -14.90 4.84 11.82
N ARG A 104 -14.26 5.39 12.86
CA ARG A 104 -14.97 5.95 14.04
C ARG A 104 -15.43 7.39 13.79
N TYR A 105 -14.76 8.10 12.89
CA TYR A 105 -15.00 9.53 12.63
C TYR A 105 -15.61 9.77 11.23
N THR A 106 -15.26 8.95 10.25
CA THR A 106 -15.73 9.07 8.86
C THR A 106 -16.69 7.93 8.53
N GLU A 107 -17.77 8.24 7.81
CA GLU A 107 -18.68 7.23 7.25
C GLU A 107 -18.04 6.52 6.06
N PHE A 108 -18.40 5.25 5.85
CA PHE A 108 -17.98 4.47 4.68
C PHE A 108 -18.96 4.67 3.52
N GLU A 109 -18.48 4.58 2.29
CA GLU A 109 -19.27 4.71 1.06
C GLU A 109 -19.83 3.35 0.58
N GLU A 110 -21.00 3.37 -0.06
CA GLU A 110 -21.80 2.18 -0.47
C GLU A 110 -21.07 1.19 -1.39
N ASN A 111 -19.96 1.59 -2.03
CA ASN A 111 -19.27 0.76 -3.01
C ASN A 111 -17.77 0.69 -2.80
N ASP A 112 -17.29 0.97 -1.59
CA ASP A 112 -15.86 0.98 -1.29
C ASP A 112 -15.35 -0.35 -0.71
N PHE A 113 -15.66 -1.44 -1.41
CA PHE A 113 -15.21 -2.81 -1.11
C PHE A 113 -14.44 -3.42 -2.28
N TYR A 114 -13.40 -4.19 -1.96
CA TYR A 114 -12.61 -4.95 -2.92
C TYR A 114 -13.40 -6.10 -3.53
N VAL A 115 -13.46 -6.14 -4.86
CA VAL A 115 -13.96 -7.28 -5.62
C VAL A 115 -12.79 -7.86 -6.44
N PRO A 116 -12.46 -9.15 -6.28
CA PRO A 116 -11.40 -9.78 -7.06
C PRO A 116 -11.84 -10.02 -8.51
N ASP A 117 -10.92 -9.85 -9.46
CA ASP A 117 -11.14 -10.24 -10.87
C ASP A 117 -11.31 -11.75 -11.01
N VAL A 118 -10.51 -12.51 -10.24
CA VAL A 118 -10.48 -13.96 -10.26
C VAL A 118 -10.45 -14.56 -8.85
N TRP A 119 -11.17 -15.66 -8.68
CA TRP A 119 -11.13 -16.50 -7.49
C TRP A 119 -10.07 -17.60 -7.68
N ARG A 120 -9.08 -17.62 -6.78
CA ARG A 120 -7.97 -18.58 -6.83
C ARG A 120 -8.22 -19.79 -5.95
N LYS A 121 -7.68 -20.95 -6.34
CA LYS A 121 -7.75 -22.18 -5.51
C LYS A 121 -6.65 -22.17 -4.46
N GLN A 122 -6.88 -22.88 -3.36
CA GLN A 122 -5.85 -23.08 -2.34
C GLN A 122 -4.71 -23.93 -2.90
N SER A 123 -3.46 -23.52 -2.68
CA SER A 123 -2.31 -24.31 -3.16
C SER A 123 -2.16 -25.62 -2.39
N ALA A 124 -1.89 -26.71 -3.12
CA ALA A 124 -1.65 -28.03 -2.55
C ALA A 124 -0.30 -28.14 -1.81
N SER A 125 0.71 -27.36 -2.23
CA SER A 125 2.09 -27.47 -1.73
C SER A 125 2.46 -26.36 -0.74
N ASN A 126 1.82 -25.20 -0.82
CA ASN A 126 2.05 -24.08 0.09
C ASN A 126 0.74 -23.60 0.72
N LYS A 127 0.57 -23.91 2.01
CA LYS A 127 -0.64 -23.57 2.78
C LYS A 127 -0.92 -22.06 2.90
N GLN A 128 0.06 -21.21 2.59
CA GLN A 128 -0.08 -19.75 2.61
C GLN A 128 -0.31 -19.15 1.22
N ALA A 129 -0.21 -19.95 0.16
CA ALA A 129 -0.36 -19.50 -1.21
C ALA A 129 -1.65 -20.03 -1.84
N SER A 130 -2.06 -19.37 -2.92
CA SER A 130 -3.09 -19.86 -3.83
C SER A 130 -2.48 -20.15 -5.19
N GLU A 131 -3.10 -21.06 -5.93
CA GLU A 131 -2.65 -21.50 -7.26
C GLU A 131 -3.84 -21.68 -8.20
N GLY A 132 -3.63 -21.40 -9.47
CA GLY A 132 -4.67 -21.48 -10.49
C GLY A 132 -5.93 -20.65 -10.17
N GLU A 133 -6.93 -20.81 -11.02
CA GLU A 133 -8.23 -20.15 -10.91
C GLU A 133 -9.34 -21.20 -10.82
N VAL A 134 -10.46 -20.83 -10.22
CA VAL A 134 -11.71 -21.58 -10.39
C VAL A 134 -12.19 -21.45 -11.85
N ASN A 135 -13.13 -22.30 -12.28
CA ASN A 135 -13.68 -22.17 -13.62
C ASN A 135 -14.54 -20.89 -13.75
N SER A 136 -14.81 -20.46 -14.98
CA SER A 136 -15.54 -19.21 -15.26
C SER A 136 -16.93 -19.14 -14.58
N ASP A 137 -17.69 -20.23 -14.60
CA ASP A 137 -19.03 -20.29 -14.01
C ASP A 137 -18.98 -20.09 -12.50
N THR A 138 -18.05 -20.77 -11.82
CA THR A 138 -17.81 -20.59 -10.38
C THR A 138 -17.30 -19.19 -10.08
N ASN A 139 -16.44 -18.62 -10.93
CA ASN A 139 -15.92 -17.26 -10.76
C ASN A 139 -17.05 -16.24 -10.77
N GLN A 140 -17.90 -16.30 -11.79
CA GLN A 140 -19.06 -15.42 -11.93
C GLN A 140 -20.03 -15.60 -10.76
N PHE A 141 -20.40 -16.84 -10.44
CA PHE A 141 -21.31 -17.14 -9.35
C PHE A 141 -20.81 -16.57 -8.01
N LEU A 142 -19.54 -16.78 -7.65
CA LEU A 142 -18.98 -16.28 -6.40
C LEU A 142 -18.90 -14.75 -6.37
N THR A 143 -18.58 -14.12 -7.49
CA THR A 143 -18.57 -12.65 -7.59
C THR A 143 -19.97 -12.05 -7.44
N GLU A 144 -21.00 -12.65 -8.03
CA GLU A 144 -22.40 -12.24 -7.85
C GLU A 144 -22.84 -12.37 -6.38
N GLN A 145 -22.52 -13.50 -5.74
CA GLN A 145 -22.82 -13.72 -4.31
C GLN A 145 -22.10 -12.71 -3.41
N LEU A 146 -20.83 -12.39 -3.72
CA LEU A 146 -20.05 -11.40 -2.98
C LEU A 146 -20.67 -10.00 -3.08
N ASN A 147 -21.07 -9.58 -4.28
CA ASN A 147 -21.72 -8.30 -4.50
C ASN A 147 -23.06 -8.21 -3.76
N GLN A 148 -23.88 -9.26 -3.78
CA GLN A 148 -25.14 -9.30 -3.01
C GLN A 148 -24.89 -9.15 -1.51
N HIS A 149 -23.86 -9.82 -0.98
CA HIS A 149 -23.45 -9.68 0.41
C HIS A 149 -23.03 -8.25 0.75
N TYR A 150 -22.31 -7.56 -0.14
CA TYR A 150 -21.90 -6.16 0.07
C TYR A 150 -23.11 -5.23 0.13
N THR A 151 -24.04 -5.34 -0.82
CA THR A 151 -25.29 -4.57 -0.83
C THR A 151 -26.09 -4.77 0.45
N GLN A 152 -26.30 -6.01 0.88
CA GLN A 152 -27.06 -6.30 2.09
C GLN A 152 -26.36 -5.74 3.34
N SER A 153 -25.04 -5.91 3.42
CA SER A 153 -24.23 -5.43 4.55
C SER A 153 -24.28 -3.92 4.69
N TYR A 154 -24.22 -3.20 3.56
CA TYR A 154 -24.30 -1.74 3.56
C TYR A 154 -25.70 -1.25 3.96
N GLN A 155 -26.77 -1.89 3.50
CA GLN A 155 -28.14 -1.57 3.93
C GLN A 155 -28.32 -1.70 5.45
N LEU A 156 -27.74 -2.75 6.06
CA LEU A 156 -27.76 -2.92 7.52
C LEU A 156 -26.95 -1.83 8.24
N TYR A 157 -25.80 -1.44 7.69
CA TYR A 157 -25.00 -0.34 8.21
C TYR A 157 -25.77 0.99 8.19
N GLU A 158 -26.43 1.33 7.07
CA GLU A 158 -27.24 2.55 6.97
C GLU A 158 -28.43 2.52 7.93
N GLU A 159 -29.12 1.39 8.06
CA GLU A 159 -30.24 1.24 9.00
C GLU A 159 -29.78 1.45 10.45
N ALA A 160 -28.61 0.90 10.82
CA ALA A 160 -28.00 1.14 12.12
C ALA A 160 -27.71 2.63 12.34
N LEU A 161 -27.15 3.33 11.35
CA LEU A 161 -26.93 4.77 11.46
C LEU A 161 -28.24 5.56 11.59
N ARG A 162 -29.26 5.24 10.78
CA ARG A 162 -30.59 5.88 10.84
C ARG A 162 -31.28 5.71 12.19
N THR A 163 -31.05 4.57 12.85
CA THR A 163 -31.59 4.28 14.19
C THR A 163 -30.79 4.93 15.33
N GLY A 164 -29.73 5.67 15.02
CA GLY A 164 -28.91 6.41 15.99
C GLY A 164 -27.75 5.61 16.59
N VAL A 165 -27.42 4.45 16.04
CA VAL A 165 -26.24 3.67 16.45
C VAL A 165 -24.96 4.45 16.12
N SER A 166 -23.97 4.41 17.01
CA SER A 166 -22.69 5.06 16.79
C SER A 166 -21.94 4.46 15.59
N LYS A 167 -21.19 5.29 14.85
CA LYS A 167 -20.41 4.84 13.66
C LYS A 167 -19.48 3.66 13.96
N GLU A 168 -18.88 3.65 15.16
CA GLU A 168 -17.96 2.57 15.55
C GLU A 168 -18.64 1.21 15.74
N MET A 169 -19.95 1.20 16.05
CA MET A 169 -20.78 0.00 16.20
C MET A 169 -21.50 -0.33 14.89
N ALA A 170 -22.03 0.66 14.17
CA ALA A 170 -22.71 0.45 12.89
C ALA A 170 -21.79 -0.24 11.87
N ARG A 171 -20.51 0.14 11.81
CA ARG A 171 -19.53 -0.48 10.89
C ARG A 171 -19.30 -1.97 11.12
N LEU A 172 -19.77 -2.56 12.22
CA LEU A 172 -19.71 -4.01 12.43
C LEU A 172 -20.53 -4.79 11.39
N PHE A 173 -21.51 -4.14 10.75
CA PHE A 173 -22.24 -4.73 9.63
C PHE A 173 -21.44 -4.79 8.34
N LEU A 174 -20.35 -4.00 8.21
CA LEU A 174 -19.60 -3.93 6.97
C LEU A 174 -18.67 -5.16 6.78
N PRO A 175 -18.43 -5.58 5.52
CA PRO A 175 -17.48 -6.65 5.20
C PRO A 175 -16.02 -6.24 5.53
N GLY A 176 -15.60 -6.51 6.76
CA GLY A 176 -14.34 -6.01 7.30
C GLY A 176 -13.10 -6.40 6.50
N PHE A 177 -13.07 -7.57 5.85
CA PHE A 177 -11.89 -7.98 5.07
C PHE A 177 -11.74 -7.25 3.74
N SER A 178 -12.82 -6.74 3.15
CA SER A 178 -12.81 -6.17 1.80
C SER A 178 -12.98 -4.66 1.78
N VAL A 179 -13.39 -4.02 2.87
CA VAL A 179 -13.53 -2.56 2.94
C VAL A 179 -12.21 -1.86 2.67
N TYR A 180 -12.25 -0.83 1.81
CA TYR A 180 -11.12 0.03 1.53
C TYR A 180 -10.89 1.06 2.65
N TYR A 181 -9.62 1.39 2.85
CA TYR A 181 -9.11 2.46 3.70
C TYR A 181 -8.09 3.29 2.92
#